data_AF-A0A1Z4BWJ0-F1
#
_entry.id   AF-A0A1Z4BWJ0-F1
#
_cell.length_a   1.000
_cell.length_b   1.000
_cell.length_c   1.000
_cell.angle_alpha   90.00
_cell.angle_beta   90.00
_cell.angle_gamma   90.00
#
_symmetry.space_group_name_H-M   'P 1'
#
loop_
_entity.id
_entity.type
_entity.pdbx_description
1 polymer ?
#
loop_
_entity_poly.entity_id
_entity_poly.type
_entity_poly.pdbx_seq_one_letter_code
_entity_poly.pdbx_strand_id
1 'polypeptide(L)'
;MPEFTARPAITFIRQNPFGALLAVGLALALVKLYGLYTSVEVDDGHWQQFKAEHHCVLQTGGQGTGHVSWLCDDGQTYYRWRQQQH
;
A
#
# COMPACT_ATOMS: atom_id res chain seq x y z
N MET A 1 0.63 22.26 29.48
CA MET A 1 1.39 22.61 28.26
C MET A 1 2.59 21.68 28.21
N PRO A 2 2.73 20.74 27.25
CA PRO A 2 3.85 19.81 27.26
C PRO A 2 5.11 20.51 26.77
N GLU A 3 6.14 20.56 27.62
CA GLU A 3 7.50 20.95 27.24
C GLU A 3 8.08 19.86 26.34
N PHE A 4 8.01 20.09 25.03
CA PHE A 4 8.63 19.23 24.02
C PHE A 4 10.15 19.21 24.22
N THR A 5 10.62 18.07 24.72
CA THR A 5 11.90 17.35 24.57
C THR A 5 12.85 17.78 23.44
N ALA A 6 13.22 19.06 23.31
CA ALA A 6 14.14 19.54 22.27
C ALA A 6 15.62 19.41 22.68
N ARG A 7 15.91 19.31 23.99
CA ARG A 7 17.28 19.32 24.52
C ARG A 7 18.17 18.12 24.16
N PRO A 8 17.69 16.86 24.05
CA PRO A 8 18.57 15.74 23.73
C PRO A 8 18.84 15.57 22.22
N ALA A 9 17.93 16.04 21.36
CA ALA A 9 18.05 15.88 19.91
C ALA A 9 19.22 16.70 19.32
N ILE A 10 19.42 17.92 19.84
CA ILE A 10 20.45 18.86 19.35
C ILE A 10 21.86 18.34 19.66
N THR A 11 22.06 17.69 20.81
CA THR A 11 23.37 17.13 21.19
C THR A 11 23.74 15.93 20.31
N PHE A 12 22.77 15.11 19.93
CA PHE A 12 22.98 13.91 19.11
C PHE A 12 23.39 14.25 17.67
N ILE A 13 22.77 15.27 17.07
CA ILE A 13 23.09 15.75 15.70
C ILE A 13 24.53 16.28 15.63
N ARG A 14 25.01 16.93 16.69
CA ARG A 14 26.35 17.51 16.76
C ARG A 14 27.46 16.45 16.94
N GLN A 15 27.15 15.31 17.56
CA GLN A 15 28.12 14.24 17.82
C GLN A 15 28.28 13.27 16.65
N ASN A 16 27.19 12.95 15.93
CA ASN A 16 27.25 12.07 14.76
C ASN A 16 26.26 12.49 13.66
N PRO A 17 26.60 13.51 12.85
CA PRO A 17 25.71 14.05 11.83
C PRO A 17 25.34 13.01 10.75
N PHE A 18 26.26 12.11 10.42
CA PHE A 18 26.01 11.01 9.48
C PHE A 18 25.00 10.00 10.03
N GLY A 19 25.09 9.66 11.32
CA GLY A 19 24.11 8.80 11.97
C GLY A 19 22.71 9.42 12.00
N ALA A 20 22.61 10.73 12.24
CA ALA A 20 21.35 11.45 12.19
C ALA A 20 20.74 11.45 10.78
N LEU A 21 21.55 11.68 9.74
CA LEU A 21 21.09 11.62 8.35
C LEU A 21 20.59 10.22 7.96
N LEU A 22 21.30 9.17 8.36
CA LEU A 22 20.89 7.79 8.13
C LEU A 22 19.57 7.46 8.84
N ALA A 23 19.40 7.90 10.10
CA ALA A 23 18.17 7.68 10.84
C ALA A 23 16.97 8.39 10.19
N VAL A 24 17.15 9.63 9.73
CA VAL A 24 16.10 10.37 9.00
C VAL A 24 15.76 9.69 7.67
N GLY A 25 16.78 9.24 6.93
CA GLY A 25 16.59 8.49 5.68
C GLY A 25 15.81 7.19 5.89
N LEU A 26 16.14 6.42 6.93
CA LEU A 26 15.44 5.20 7.30
C LEU A 26 13.98 5.50 7.69
N ALA A 27 13.74 6.53 8.48
CA ALA A 27 12.40 6.94 8.87
C ALA A 27 11.53 7.30 7.64
N LEU A 28 12.08 8.06 6.69
CA LEU A 28 11.40 8.39 5.44
C LEU A 28 11.08 7.14 4.60
N ALA A 29 12.02 6.20 4.50
CA ALA A 29 11.80 4.94 3.79
C ALA A 29 10.66 4.13 4.41
N LEU A 30 10.61 4.03 5.74
CA LEU A 30 9.53 3.34 6.45
C LEU A 30 8.18 4.03 6.18
N VAL A 31 8.10 5.36 6.27
CA VAL A 31 6.85 6.09 5.98
C VAL A 31 6.35 5.82 4.56
N LYS A 32 7.25 5.79 3.56
CA LYS A 32 6.89 5.47 2.18
C LYS A 32 6.38 4.03 2.05
N LEU A 33 7.03 3.08 2.72
CA LEU A 33 6.61 1.68 2.72
C LEU A 33 5.22 1.51 3.34
N TYR A 34 4.95 2.14 4.48
CA TYR A 34 3.64 2.14 5.13
C TYR A 34 2.56 2.80 4.25
N GLY A 35 2.88 3.91 3.59
CA GLY A 35 1.96 4.57 2.65
C GLY A 35 1.59 3.68 1.46
N LEU A 36 2.56 2.97 0.89
CA LEU A 36 2.30 2.02 -0.18
C LEU A 36 1.47 0.82 0.31
N TYR A 37 1.83 0.27 1.47
CA TYR A 37 1.12 -0.85 2.07
C TYR A 37 -0.36 -0.52 2.34
N THR A 38 -0.63 0.63 2.97
CA THR A 38 -2.00 1.09 3.22
C THR A 38 -2.76 1.40 1.94
N SER A 39 -2.11 1.94 0.91
CA SER A 39 -2.76 2.16 -0.40
C SER A 39 -3.20 0.86 -1.06
N VAL A 40 -2.39 -0.20 -0.96
CA VAL A 40 -2.74 -1.52 -1.51
C VAL A 40 -3.87 -2.18 -0.71
N GLU A 41 -3.82 -2.08 0.61
CA GLU A 41 -4.86 -2.66 1.48
C GLU A 41 -6.21 -1.94 1.36
N VAL A 42 -6.20 -0.61 1.15
CA VAL A 42 -7.40 0.19 0.86
C VAL A 42 -7.99 -0.15 -0.52
N ASP A 43 -7.15 -0.37 -1.53
CA ASP A 43 -7.60 -0.82 -2.86
C ASP A 43 -8.25 -2.21 -2.81
N ASP A 44 -7.61 -3.16 -2.12
CA ASP A 44 -8.15 -4.50 -1.92
C ASP A 44 -9.44 -4.49 -1.10
N GLY A 45 -9.56 -3.64 -0.08
CA GLY A 45 -10.78 -3.45 0.71
C GLY A 45 -11.96 -2.95 -0.13
N HIS A 46 -11.76 -1.90 -0.93
CA HIS A 46 -12.80 -1.39 -1.84
C HIS A 46 -13.19 -2.43 -2.89
N TRP A 47 -12.22 -3.20 -3.41
CA TRP A 47 -12.52 -4.26 -4.37
C TRP A 47 -13.36 -5.39 -3.76
N GLN A 48 -13.08 -5.80 -2.53
CA GLN A 48 -13.89 -6.81 -1.85
C GLN A 48 -15.32 -6.31 -1.62
N GLN A 49 -15.47 -5.05 -1.24
CA GLN A 49 -16.79 -4.43 -1.03
C GLN A 49 -17.56 -4.32 -2.34
N PHE A 50 -16.92 -3.88 -3.43
CA PHE A 50 -17.51 -3.81 -4.77
C PHE A 50 -18.00 -5.18 -5.26
N LYS A 51 -17.19 -6.24 -5.10
CA LYS A 51 -17.60 -7.60 -5.49
C LYS A 51 -18.80 -8.12 -4.69
N ALA A 52 -18.87 -7.77 -3.41
CA ALA A 52 -19.97 -8.16 -2.55
C ALA A 52 -21.27 -7.42 -2.93
N GLU A 53 -21.16 -6.14 -3.29
CA GLU A 53 -22.29 -5.32 -3.72
C GLU A 53 -22.85 -5.73 -5.08
N HIS A 54 -21.99 -6.10 -6.03
CA HIS A 54 -22.35 -6.45 -7.42
C HIS A 54 -22.38 -7.97 -7.70
N HIS A 55 -22.46 -8.81 -6.66
CA HIS A 55 -22.54 -10.28 -6.74
C HIS A 55 -21.55 -10.92 -7.72
N CYS A 56 -20.31 -10.42 -7.75
CA CYS A 56 -19.35 -10.78 -8.77
C CYS A 56 -18.87 -12.23 -8.64
N VAL A 57 -19.04 -13.03 -9.70
CA VAL A 57 -18.61 -14.43 -9.79
C VAL A 57 -17.26 -14.52 -10.47
N LEU A 58 -16.35 -15.30 -9.89
CA LEU A 58 -15.03 -15.52 -10.45
C LEU A 58 -15.09 -16.33 -11.75
N GLN A 59 -14.57 -15.76 -12.82
CA GLN A 59 -14.40 -16.41 -14.12
C GLN A 59 -12.92 -16.70 -14.33
N THR A 60 -12.47 -17.88 -13.92
CA THR A 60 -11.16 -18.40 -14.33
C THR A 60 -11.29 -18.94 -15.75
N GLY A 61 -10.95 -18.10 -16.75
CA GLY A 61 -10.98 -18.49 -18.15
C GLY A 61 -10.08 -19.70 -18.42
N GLY A 62 -10.64 -20.75 -19.02
CA GLY A 62 -9.98 -22.02 -19.32
C GLY A 62 -8.87 -21.99 -20.39
N GLN A 63 -8.23 -20.85 -20.62
CA GLN A 63 -7.12 -20.72 -21.57
C GLN A 63 -5.94 -19.99 -20.94
N GLY A 64 -5.13 -20.75 -20.20
CA GLY A 64 -3.65 -20.63 -20.13
C GLY A 64 -3.00 -19.30 -19.74
N THR A 65 -3.76 -18.25 -19.47
CA THR A 65 -3.26 -16.93 -19.11
C THR A 65 -3.82 -16.62 -17.73
N GLY A 66 -2.94 -16.41 -16.75
CA GLY A 66 -3.27 -16.27 -15.32
C GLY A 66 -4.05 -14.99 -14.98
N HIS A 67 -4.92 -14.52 -15.86
CA HIS A 67 -5.78 -13.37 -15.66
C HIS A 67 -7.05 -13.82 -14.98
N VAL A 68 -7.20 -13.36 -13.73
CA VAL A 68 -8.39 -13.56 -12.93
C VAL A 68 -9.40 -12.48 -13.35
N SER A 69 -10.57 -12.89 -13.88
CA SER A 69 -11.67 -11.98 -14.18
C SER A 69 -12.90 -12.31 -13.33
N TRP A 70 -13.77 -11.32 -13.17
CA TRP A 70 -15.02 -11.43 -12.42
C TRP A 70 -16.17 -10.96 -13.31
N LEU A 71 -17.21 -11.78 -13.43
CA LEU A 71 -18.47 -11.41 -14.07
C LEU A 71 -19.43 -10.95 -12.97
N CYS A 72 -19.91 -9.72 -13.06
CA CYS A 72 -20.83 -9.14 -12.09
C CYS A 72 -22.28 -9.13 -12.61
N ASP A 73 -23.24 -8.86 -11.72
CA ASP A 73 -24.69 -8.90 -12.01
C ASP A 73 -25.17 -7.83 -13.01
N ASP A 74 -24.37 -6.79 -13.21
CA ASP A 74 -24.51 -5.78 -14.26
C ASP A 74 -24.20 -6.31 -15.68
N GLY A 75 -23.75 -7.57 -15.79
CA GLY A 75 -23.37 -8.19 -17.05
C GLY A 75 -21.99 -7.76 -17.56
N GLN A 76 -21.25 -6.96 -16.79
CA GLN A 76 -19.90 -6.53 -17.14
C GLN A 76 -18.85 -7.48 -16.58
N THR A 77 -17.72 -7.58 -17.28
CA THR A 77 -16.56 -8.36 -16.84
C THR A 77 -15.46 -7.43 -16.38
N TYR A 78 -15.10 -7.53 -15.10
CA TYR A 78 -14.04 -6.77 -14.47
C TYR A 78 -12.77 -7.59 -14.38
N TYR A 79 -11.64 -6.95 -14.66
CA TYR A 79 -10.32 -7.57 -14.59
C TYR A 79 -9.52 -6.94 -13.46
N ARG A 80 -8.93 -7.76 -12.59
CA ARG A 80 -7.96 -7.25 -11.62
C ARG A 80 -6.64 -7.01 -12.34
N TRP A 81 -6.39 -5.76 -12.72
CA TRP A 81 -5.06 -5.30 -13.08
C TRP A 81 -4.19 -5.30 -11.82
N ARG A 82 -3.61 -6.45 -11.46
CA ARG A 82 -2.38 -6.39 -10.67
C ARG A 82 -1.33 -5.81 -11.62
N GLN A 83 -0.84 -4.61 -11.32
CA GLN A 83 0.34 -4.09 -11.98
C GLN A 83 1.44 -5.15 -11.89
N GLN A 84 1.69 -5.86 -12.99
CA GLN A 84 2.96 -6.50 -13.22
C GLN A 84 3.95 -5.35 -13.37
N GLN A 85 4.49 -4.89 -12.25
CA GLN A 85 5.74 -4.18 -12.29
C GLN A 85 6.80 -5.23 -12.63
N HIS A 86 7.34 -5.04 -13.82
CA HIS A 86 8.41 -5.77 -14.49
C HIS A 86 9.60 -6.08 -13.59
#